data_AF-A0A9W3AB83-F1
#
_entry.id   AF-A0A9W3AB83-F1
#
_cell.length_a   1.000
_cell.length_b   1.000
_cell.length_c   1.000
_cell.angle_alpha   90.00
_cell.angle_beta   90.00
_cell.angle_gamma   90.00
#
_symmetry.space_group_name_H-M   'P 1'
#
loop_
_entity.id
_entity.type
_entity.pdbx_description
1 polymer ?
#
loop_
_entity_poly.entity_id
_entity_poly.type
_entity_poly.pdbx_seq_one_letter_code
_entity_poly.pdbx_strand_id
1 'polypeptide(L)'
;MLSSTMEKLFQPVQLLLILSSCVAVPSEDCMAGWFGTKCQYLCHCKNKMACDVNGQCATGCDIGWFGTGCQYVNLATLPDVLVTMTPTQATTTWLTDGDDTTCNGNGDITSLQISWSTSYPLTWLRMKVKNTCK
;
A
#
# COMPACT_ATOMS: atom_id res chain seq x y z
N MET A 1 -37.72 -18.16 26.18
CA MET A 1 -36.46 -18.64 25.57
C MET A 1 -36.53 -18.33 24.08
N LEU A 2 -35.39 -17.94 23.53
CA LEU A 2 -35.19 -17.33 22.22
C LEU A 2 -35.78 -18.11 21.03
N SER A 3 -36.16 -17.37 19.99
CA SER A 3 -35.53 -17.44 18.65
C SER A 3 -36.54 -17.56 17.50
N SER A 4 -36.37 -16.64 16.54
CA SER A 4 -36.62 -16.71 15.09
C SER A 4 -38.01 -17.16 14.60
N THR A 5 -38.67 -16.43 13.70
CA THR A 5 -38.28 -16.39 12.28
C THR A 5 -38.97 -15.21 11.59
N MET A 6 -38.23 -14.56 10.69
CA MET A 6 -38.60 -13.38 9.91
C MET A 6 -39.74 -13.68 8.92
N GLU A 7 -40.88 -13.00 9.09
CA GLU A 7 -41.96 -12.97 8.10
C GLU A 7 -41.65 -11.89 7.05
N LYS A 8 -41.23 -12.35 5.86
CA LYS A 8 -41.42 -11.60 4.61
C LYS A 8 -42.92 -11.59 4.32
N LEU A 9 -43.60 -10.44 4.36
CA LEU A 9 -44.79 -10.22 3.53
C LEU A 9 -45.08 -8.72 3.34
N PHE A 10 -44.99 -8.32 2.08
CA PHE A 10 -45.91 -7.42 1.39
C PHE A 10 -45.99 -5.95 1.82
N GLN A 11 -45.39 -5.10 0.96
CA GLN A 11 -45.82 -3.73 0.72
C GLN A 11 -47.33 -3.68 0.43
N PRO A 12 -48.02 -2.63 0.90
CA PRO A 12 -48.70 -1.78 -0.07
C PRO A 12 -48.56 -0.29 0.25
N VAL A 13 -48.19 0.48 -0.76
CA VAL A 13 -48.64 1.86 -1.01
C VAL A 13 -48.47 2.84 0.16
N GLN A 14 -47.31 3.48 0.25
CA GLN A 14 -47.21 4.83 0.81
C GLN A 14 -46.42 5.72 -0.15
N LEU A 15 -47.15 6.25 -1.13
CA LEU A 15 -46.73 7.35 -1.98
C LEU A 15 -46.70 8.62 -1.12
N LEU A 16 -45.53 8.96 -0.54
CA LEU A 16 -45.29 10.31 0.00
C LEU A 16 -43.79 10.63 0.04
N LEU A 17 -43.37 11.48 -0.93
CA LEU A 17 -42.23 12.40 -0.91
C LEU A 17 -40.84 11.81 -0.59
N ILE A 18 -40.03 11.69 -1.66
CA ILE A 18 -38.57 11.71 -1.63
C ILE A 18 -38.07 12.99 -0.94
N LEU A 19 -38.07 13.01 0.38
CA LEU A 19 -37.07 13.77 1.10
C LEU A 19 -35.76 13.04 0.86
N SER A 20 -34.83 13.73 0.21
CA SER A 20 -33.41 13.40 0.23
C SER A 20 -32.96 13.48 1.69
N SER A 21 -33.29 12.48 2.50
CA SER A 21 -32.49 12.17 3.67
C SER A 21 -31.19 11.66 3.09
N CYS A 22 -30.21 12.56 3.00
CA CYS A 22 -28.83 12.20 3.09
C CYS A 22 -28.71 11.34 4.35
N VAL A 23 -28.79 10.02 4.21
CA VAL A 23 -28.34 9.12 5.25
C VAL A 23 -26.86 9.42 5.32
N ALA A 24 -26.46 10.20 6.32
CA ALA A 24 -25.06 10.31 6.69
C ALA A 24 -24.65 8.88 7.05
N VAL A 25 -24.01 8.20 6.10
CA VAL A 25 -23.23 7.01 6.42
C VAL A 25 -22.26 7.50 7.47
N PRO A 26 -22.23 6.93 8.69
CA PRO A 26 -21.15 7.23 9.62
C PRO A 26 -19.87 7.07 8.81
N SER A 27 -18.96 8.05 8.87
CA SER A 27 -17.60 7.76 8.45
C SER A 27 -17.18 6.59 9.32
N GLU A 28 -17.18 5.39 8.75
CA GLU A 28 -16.55 4.24 9.37
C GLU A 28 -15.07 4.64 9.40
N ASP A 29 -14.69 5.27 10.50
CA ASP A 29 -13.29 5.33 10.86
C ASP A 29 -12.81 3.89 10.81
N CYS A 30 -11.89 3.63 9.89
CA CYS A 30 -11.36 2.30 9.67
C CYS A 30 -10.83 1.73 10.98
N MET A 31 -10.85 0.40 11.11
CA MET A 31 -10.14 -0.25 12.22
C MET A 31 -8.70 0.27 12.28
N ALA A 32 -8.18 0.44 13.50
CA ALA A 32 -6.82 0.96 13.68
C ALA A 32 -5.81 0.19 12.81
N GLY A 33 -5.01 0.94 12.04
CA GLY A 33 -4.06 0.38 11.08
C GLY A 33 -4.60 0.19 9.66
N TRP A 34 -5.89 0.39 9.42
CA TRP A 34 -6.49 0.35 8.09
C TRP A 34 -6.86 1.75 7.62
N PHE A 35 -6.76 1.99 6.31
CA PHE A 35 -7.09 3.27 5.70
C PHE A 35 -7.60 3.12 4.26
N GLY A 36 -8.06 4.23 3.69
CA GLY A 36 -8.65 4.31 2.36
C GLY A 36 -10.18 4.32 2.39
N THR A 37 -10.79 4.69 1.27
CA THR A 37 -12.25 4.91 1.15
C THR A 37 -13.10 3.69 1.48
N LYS A 38 -12.51 2.49 1.51
CA LYS A 38 -13.16 1.22 1.84
C LYS A 38 -12.36 0.45 2.91
N CYS A 39 -11.49 1.12 3.66
CA CYS A 39 -10.58 0.49 4.62
C CYS A 39 -9.78 -0.67 3.99
N GLN A 40 -9.38 -0.52 2.73
CA GLN A 40 -8.79 -1.61 1.95
C GLN A 40 -7.27 -1.72 2.09
N TYR A 41 -6.62 -0.72 2.69
CA TYR A 41 -5.17 -0.69 2.84
C TYR A 41 -4.80 -0.87 4.31
N LEU A 42 -4.04 -1.91 4.60
CA LEU A 42 -3.35 -2.08 5.88
C LEU A 42 -2.03 -1.31 5.82
N CYS A 43 -1.74 -0.48 6.82
CA CYS A 43 -0.46 0.20 6.93
C CYS A 43 0.55 -0.61 7.72
N HIS A 44 1.82 -0.48 7.34
CA HIS A 44 2.95 -1.12 8.01
C HIS A 44 3.95 -0.07 8.50
N CYS A 45 3.55 0.67 9.54
CA CYS A 45 4.42 1.67 10.18
C CYS A 45 5.46 1.00 11.09
N LYS A 46 6.59 1.68 11.33
CA LYS A 46 7.62 1.19 12.26
C LYS A 46 7.05 0.89 13.65
N ASN A 47 7.66 -0.09 14.32
CA ASN A 47 7.26 -0.55 15.66
C ASN A 47 5.81 -1.04 15.75
N LYS A 48 5.20 -1.43 14.61
CA LYS A 48 3.80 -1.89 14.53
C LYS A 48 2.78 -0.85 15.00
N MET A 49 3.12 0.42 14.88
CA MET A 49 2.21 1.52 15.21
C MET A 49 1.06 1.59 14.19
N ALA A 50 -0.14 1.94 14.66
CA ALA A 50 -1.23 2.26 13.76
C ALA A 50 -0.98 3.61 13.06
N CYS A 51 -1.34 3.70 11.79
CA CYS A 51 -1.41 4.94 11.03
C CYS A 51 -2.65 5.76 11.42
N ASP A 52 -2.66 7.03 11.00
CA ASP A 52 -3.85 7.88 11.09
C ASP A 52 -4.94 7.50 10.06
N VAL A 53 -6.05 8.24 10.07
CA VAL A 53 -7.21 8.02 9.17
C VAL A 53 -6.86 8.15 7.68
N ASN A 54 -5.77 8.85 7.35
CA ASN A 54 -5.26 9.03 5.99
C ASN A 54 -4.19 7.99 5.62
N GLY A 55 -3.85 7.08 6.54
CA GLY A 55 -2.79 6.08 6.38
C GLY A 55 -1.40 6.58 6.74
N GLN A 56 -1.22 7.80 7.26
CA GLN A 56 0.12 8.34 7.50
C GLN A 56 0.80 7.71 8.71
N CYS A 57 2.07 7.34 8.53
CA CYS A 57 2.95 6.82 9.57
C CYS A 57 3.91 7.93 10.05
N ALA A 58 3.75 8.41 11.29
CA ALA A 58 4.61 9.47 11.84
C ALA A 58 6.11 9.11 11.90
N THR A 59 6.43 7.82 12.03
CA THR A 59 7.81 7.29 12.13
C THR A 59 8.34 6.73 10.79
N GLY A 60 7.53 6.82 9.74
CA GLY A 60 7.78 6.18 8.44
C GLY A 60 7.47 4.68 8.42
N CYS A 61 7.88 4.04 7.33
CA CYS A 61 7.56 2.65 7.04
C CYS A 61 8.47 1.67 7.77
N ASP A 62 7.91 0.52 8.10
CA ASP A 62 8.68 -0.64 8.54
C ASP A 62 9.60 -1.15 7.42
N ILE A 63 10.61 -1.94 7.79
CA ILE A 63 11.57 -2.48 6.84
C ILE A 63 10.84 -3.33 5.79
N GLY A 64 11.14 -3.08 4.52
CA GLY A 64 10.51 -3.78 3.40
C GLY A 64 9.12 -3.25 3.04
N TRP A 65 8.66 -2.11 3.59
CA TRP A 65 7.39 -1.48 3.23
C TRP A 65 7.58 -0.09 2.66
N PHE A 66 6.72 0.30 1.74
CA PHE A 66 6.71 1.63 1.11
C PHE A 66 5.30 2.05 0.70
N GLY A 67 5.19 3.27 0.17
CA GLY A 67 3.92 3.92 -0.17
C GLY A 67 3.57 5.00 0.84
N THR A 68 2.58 5.82 0.50
CA THR A 68 2.15 6.95 1.33
C THR A 68 1.73 6.55 2.74
N GLY A 69 1.15 5.35 2.88
CA GLY A 69 0.79 4.76 4.15
C GLY A 69 1.48 3.42 4.42
N CYS A 70 2.65 3.21 3.83
CA CYS A 70 3.43 1.98 4.03
C CYS A 70 2.63 0.70 3.72
N GLN A 71 1.78 0.78 2.71
CA GLN A 71 0.81 -0.27 2.36
C GLN A 71 1.31 -1.26 1.32
N TYR A 72 2.48 -1.00 0.71
CA TYR A 72 3.05 -1.83 -0.35
C TYR A 72 4.34 -2.49 0.12
N VAL A 73 4.43 -3.80 -0.09
CA VAL A 73 5.63 -4.58 0.22
C VAL A 73 6.69 -4.37 -0.87
N ASN A 74 7.93 -4.13 -0.45
CA ASN A 74 9.09 -4.12 -1.32
C ASN A 74 9.49 -5.56 -1.64
N LEU A 75 9.01 -6.07 -2.77
CA LEU A 75 9.33 -7.43 -3.20
C LEU A 75 10.81 -7.63 -3.53
N ALA A 76 11.62 -6.57 -3.70
CA ALA A 76 13.05 -6.69 -3.98
C ALA A 76 13.89 -7.01 -2.72
N THR A 77 13.32 -6.90 -1.51
CA THR A 77 14.01 -7.26 -0.25
C THR A 77 13.78 -8.71 0.19
N LEU A 78 13.05 -9.51 -0.58
CA LEU A 78 12.77 -10.90 -0.24
C LEU A 78 14.04 -11.77 -0.41
N PRO A 79 14.23 -12.82 0.42
CA PRO A 79 15.47 -13.59 0.46
C PRO A 79 15.82 -14.33 -0.84
N ASP A 80 14.82 -14.72 -1.63
CA ASP A 80 15.00 -15.50 -2.87
C ASP A 80 15.02 -14.63 -4.14
N VAL A 81 15.28 -13.33 -4.01
CA VAL A 81 15.30 -12.40 -5.14
C VAL A 81 16.68 -12.36 -5.76
N LEU A 82 16.73 -12.57 -7.07
CA LEU A 82 17.95 -12.37 -7.85
C LEU A 82 17.92 -10.99 -8.52
N VAL A 83 18.88 -10.15 -8.15
CA VAL A 83 19.10 -8.82 -8.76
C VAL A 83 20.36 -8.88 -9.61
N THR A 84 20.24 -8.54 -10.90
CA THR A 84 21.36 -8.47 -11.84
C THR A 84 21.36 -7.13 -12.56
N MET A 85 22.56 -6.66 -12.92
CA MET A 85 22.77 -5.37 -13.57
C MET A 85 23.71 -5.52 -14.75
N THR A 86 23.55 -4.67 -15.77
CA THR A 86 24.44 -4.62 -16.93
C THR A 86 24.92 -3.19 -17.18
N PRO A 87 26.25 -2.93 -17.10
CA PRO A 87 27.32 -3.85 -16.66
C PRO A 87 27.18 -4.25 -15.18
N THR A 88 27.79 -5.39 -14.81
CA THR A 88 27.75 -5.91 -13.43
C THR A 88 28.36 -4.90 -12.46
N GLN A 89 27.62 -4.59 -11.39
CA GLN A 89 28.08 -3.67 -10.34
C GLN A 89 28.60 -4.42 -9.12
N ALA A 90 29.47 -3.75 -8.36
CA ALA A 90 30.02 -4.29 -7.12
C ALA A 90 28.97 -4.46 -6.02
N THR A 91 27.95 -3.61 -5.99
CA THR A 91 26.87 -3.67 -4.99
C THR A 91 25.52 -3.31 -5.60
N THR A 92 24.48 -3.95 -5.07
CA THR A 92 23.06 -3.68 -5.39
C THR A 92 22.29 -3.16 -4.18
N THR A 93 22.96 -2.95 -3.04
CA THR A 93 22.34 -2.59 -1.75
C THR A 93 21.58 -1.28 -1.81
N TRP A 94 22.04 -0.33 -2.63
CA TRP A 94 21.39 0.97 -2.86
C TRP A 94 19.99 0.87 -3.51
N LEU A 95 19.61 -0.30 -4.04
CA LEU A 95 18.25 -0.52 -4.57
C LEU A 95 17.23 -0.72 -3.45
N THR A 96 17.67 -1.22 -2.29
CA THR A 96 16.80 -1.79 -1.26
C THR A 96 17.14 -1.33 0.16
N ASP A 97 18.08 -0.41 0.33
CA ASP A 97 18.49 0.13 1.64
C ASP A 97 17.45 1.06 2.28
N GLY A 98 16.47 1.51 1.51
CA GLY A 98 15.40 2.39 1.97
C GLY A 98 15.82 3.85 2.15
N ASP A 99 16.99 4.24 1.63
CA ASP A 99 17.50 5.60 1.68
C ASP A 99 17.42 6.25 0.28
N ASP A 100 16.58 7.27 0.13
CA ASP A 100 16.42 7.98 -1.15
C ASP A 100 17.64 8.84 -1.53
N THR A 101 18.63 8.96 -0.64
CA THR A 101 19.84 9.77 -0.85
C THR A 101 21.03 8.97 -1.37
N THR A 102 21.03 7.64 -1.26
CA THR A 102 22.12 6.72 -1.63
C THR A 102 22.04 6.21 -3.08
N CYS A 103 21.50 7.02 -4.00
CA CYS A 103 21.31 6.66 -5.41
C CYS A 103 22.63 6.21 -6.09
N ASN A 104 22.57 5.18 -6.95
CA ASN A 104 23.68 4.84 -7.83
C ASN A 104 23.95 5.95 -8.86
N GLY A 105 25.20 6.41 -8.91
CA GLY A 105 25.66 7.44 -9.85
C GLY A 105 26.29 6.89 -11.13
N ASN A 106 26.39 5.57 -11.31
CA ASN A 106 26.97 4.99 -12.52
C ASN A 106 25.99 5.14 -13.70
N GLY A 107 26.35 5.99 -14.67
CA GLY A 107 25.56 6.27 -15.87
C GLY A 107 25.69 5.23 -16.99
N ASP A 108 26.59 4.26 -16.87
CA ASP A 108 26.81 3.21 -17.87
C ASP A 108 25.82 2.04 -17.72
N ILE A 109 25.01 2.05 -16.66
CA ILE A 109 24.00 1.03 -16.40
C ILE A 109 22.88 1.14 -17.46
N THR A 110 22.73 0.07 -18.22
CA THR A 110 21.73 -0.04 -19.29
C THR A 110 20.52 -0.89 -18.89
N SER A 111 20.72 -1.89 -18.02
CA SER A 111 19.63 -2.73 -17.53
C SER A 111 19.78 -3.12 -16.07
N LEU A 112 18.63 -3.21 -15.40
CA LEU A 112 18.43 -3.80 -14.09
C LEU A 112 17.36 -4.88 -14.24
N GLN A 113 17.68 -6.11 -13.86
CA GLN A 113 16.73 -7.22 -13.88
C GLN A 113 16.55 -7.77 -12.47
N ILE A 114 15.29 -7.84 -12.04
CA ILE A 114 14.86 -8.41 -10.77
C ILE A 114 14.06 -9.67 -11.11
N SER A 115 14.47 -10.80 -10.55
CA SER A 115 13.82 -12.09 -10.78
C SER A 115 13.35 -12.67 -9.45
N TRP A 116 12.08 -13.09 -9.40
CA TRP A 116 11.46 -13.72 -8.24
C TRP A 116 11.24 -15.20 -8.51
N SER A 117 11.41 -16.03 -7.47
CA SER A 117 11.12 -17.47 -7.52
C SER A 117 9.62 -17.78 -7.62
N THR A 118 8.77 -16.84 -7.21
CA THR A 118 7.31 -16.95 -7.18
C THR A 118 6.67 -15.80 -7.95
N SER A 119 5.50 -16.05 -8.54
CA SER A 119 4.71 -15.02 -9.22
C SER A 119 4.03 -14.10 -8.20
N TYR A 120 4.24 -12.80 -8.34
CA TYR A 120 3.57 -11.77 -7.55
C TYR A 120 2.76 -10.84 -8.47
N PRO A 121 1.56 -10.41 -8.06
CA PRO A 121 0.86 -9.35 -8.78
C PRO A 121 1.67 -8.06 -8.66
N LEU A 122 2.18 -7.57 -9.79
CA LEU A 122 2.87 -6.28 -9.83
C LEU A 122 1.82 -5.17 -9.65
N THR A 123 1.76 -4.62 -8.44
CA THR A 123 0.79 -3.58 -8.09
C THR A 123 1.41 -2.19 -8.17
N TRP A 124 2.59 -2.02 -7.56
CA TRP A 124 3.26 -0.73 -7.46
C TRP A 124 4.77 -0.87 -7.63
N LEU A 125 5.37 0.10 -8.30
CA LEU A 125 6.82 0.24 -8.46
C LEU A 125 7.23 1.63 -7.95
N ARG A 126 8.25 1.68 -7.10
CA ARG A 126 8.88 2.91 -6.65
C ARG A 126 10.26 3.03 -7.28
N MET A 127 10.50 4.12 -8.01
CA MET A 127 11.81 4.45 -8.55
C MET A 127 12.16 5.88 -8.17
N LYS A 128 13.34 6.06 -7.57
CA LYS A 128 13.90 7.39 -7.30
C LYS A 128 14.98 7.67 -8.33
N VAL A 129 14.86 8.80 -9.03
CA VAL A 129 15.83 9.22 -10.05
C VAL A 129 16.36 10.59 -9.65
N LYS A 130 17.69 10.76 -9.71
CA LYS A 130 18.33 12.06 -9.55
C LYS A 130 18.26 12.79 -10.88
N ASN A 131 17.48 13.86 -10.96
CA ASN A 131 17.50 14.73 -12.14
C ASN A 131 18.78 15.56 -12.12
N THR A 132 19.68 15.33 -13.08
CA THR A 132 20.95 16.05 -13.23
C THR A 132 20.89 17.17 -14.27
N CYS A 133 19.73 17.49 -14.83
CA CYS A 133 19.59 18.62 -15.74
C CYS A 133 19.75 19.95 -14.97
N LYS A 134 20.98 20.48 -14.95
CA LYS A 134 21.30 21.89 -14.72
C LYS A 134 22.17 22.38 -15.87
#